data_AF-A0A3B8RN10-F1
#
_entry.id   AF-A0A3B8RN10-F1
#
_cell.length_a   1.000
_cell.length_b   1.000
_cell.length_c   1.000
_cell.angle_alpha   90.00
_cell.angle_beta   90.00
_cell.angle_gamma   90.00
#
_symmetry.space_group_name_H-M   'P 1'
#
loop_
_entity.id
_entity.type
_entity.pdbx_description
1 polymer ?
#
loop_
_entity_poly.entity_id
_entity_poly.type
_entity_poly.pdbx_seq_one_letter_code
_entity_poly.pdbx_strand_id
1 'polypeptide(L)'
;MNNIDLDNEIKKLVSKNRFDKGYVCAVDILIQLDYLTNKDYEEWRFGRVDYLEKVCKVNLSKLTLINKLIRKYPTDLGLQSSWTGYNQFGKGTNRRLRFSKTGDKNIEARYSTHYIDIKRIEELKTKKAGT
;
A
#
# COMPACT_ATOMS: atom_id res chain seq x y z
N MET A 1 13.19 -0.01 -14.36
CA MET A 1 12.28 1.15 -14.53
C MET A 1 12.95 2.43 -14.04
N ASN A 2 13.08 3.45 -14.89
CA ASN A 2 13.58 4.76 -14.49
C ASN A 2 12.51 5.54 -13.69
N ASN A 3 12.81 6.76 -13.22
CA ASN A 3 11.86 7.52 -12.38
C ASN A 3 10.65 8.06 -13.15
N ILE A 4 10.78 8.36 -14.45
CA ILE A 4 9.70 8.87 -15.30
C ILE A 4 8.69 7.75 -15.58
N ASP A 5 9.18 6.58 -15.96
CA ASP A 5 8.36 5.39 -16.19
C ASP A 5 7.63 4.99 -14.90
N LEU A 6 8.32 5.10 -13.75
CA LEU A 6 7.74 4.79 -12.44
C LEU A 6 6.61 5.75 -12.05
N ASP A 7 6.78 7.04 -12.31
CA ASP A 7 5.74 8.06 -12.10
C ASP A 7 4.47 7.71 -12.89
N ASN A 8 4.63 7.45 -14.19
CA ASN A 8 3.53 7.07 -15.07
C ASN A 8 2.85 5.76 -14.66
N GLU A 9 3.63 4.73 -14.32
CA GLU A 9 3.05 3.43 -13.92
C GLU A 9 2.31 3.55 -12.58
N ILE A 10 2.85 4.30 -11.60
CA ILE A 10 2.14 4.53 -10.33
C ILE A 10 0.84 5.29 -10.56
N LYS A 11 0.83 6.32 -11.41
CA LYS A 11 -0.41 7.06 -11.74
C LYS A 11 -1.49 6.15 -12.30
N LYS A 12 -1.10 5.22 -13.18
CA LYS A 12 -1.97 4.19 -13.76
C LYS A 12 -2.47 3.20 -12.70
N LEU A 13 -1.59 2.68 -11.85
CA LEU A 13 -1.95 1.75 -10.77
C LEU A 13 -2.87 2.39 -9.72
N VAL A 14 -2.64 3.66 -9.36
CA VAL A 14 -3.53 4.45 -8.49
C VAL A 14 -4.94 4.49 -9.07
N SER A 15 -5.05 4.87 -10.35
CA SER A 15 -6.34 4.96 -11.04
C SER A 15 -7.04 3.59 -11.11
N LYS A 16 -6.29 2.54 -11.42
CA LYS A 16 -6.79 1.16 -11.46
C LYS A 16 -7.28 0.69 -10.08
N ASN A 17 -6.47 0.81 -9.03
CA ASN A 17 -6.82 0.34 -7.68
C ASN A 17 -8.02 1.10 -7.12
N ARG A 18 -8.08 2.41 -7.34
CA ARG A 18 -9.25 3.21 -7.03
C ARG A 18 -10.50 2.65 -7.72
N PHE A 19 -10.45 2.39 -9.02
CA PHE A 19 -11.61 1.89 -9.77
C PHE A 19 -12.02 0.46 -9.38
N ASP A 20 -11.06 -0.45 -9.25
CA ASP A 20 -11.33 -1.87 -9.01
C ASP A 20 -11.71 -2.16 -7.55
N LYS A 21 -11.05 -1.48 -6.60
CA LYS A 21 -11.16 -1.77 -5.15
C LYS A 21 -11.82 -0.66 -4.35
N GLY A 22 -11.89 0.57 -4.89
CA GLY A 22 -12.35 1.75 -4.16
C GLY A 22 -11.30 2.33 -3.20
N TYR A 23 -10.07 1.82 -3.21
CA TYR A 23 -8.98 2.35 -2.38
C TYR A 23 -7.60 2.11 -3.01
N VAL A 24 -6.61 2.83 -2.49
CA VAL A 24 -5.19 2.72 -2.88
C VAL A 24 -4.33 2.58 -1.63
N CYS A 25 -3.40 1.62 -1.61
CA CYS A 25 -2.44 1.46 -0.52
C CYS A 25 -1.04 1.12 -1.04
N ALA A 26 -0.03 1.33 -0.20
CA ALA A 26 1.37 1.12 -0.56
C ALA A 26 1.69 -0.35 -0.91
N VAL A 27 1.17 -1.30 -0.11
CA VAL A 27 1.41 -2.74 -0.30
C VAL A 27 0.92 -3.21 -1.67
N ASP A 28 -0.30 -2.84 -2.06
CA ASP A 28 -0.87 -3.24 -3.35
C ASP A 28 -0.01 -2.76 -4.52
N ILE A 29 0.45 -1.50 -4.47
CA ILE A 29 1.29 -0.93 -5.53
C ILE A 29 2.67 -1.59 -5.57
N LEU A 30 3.27 -1.89 -4.41
CA LEU A 30 4.55 -2.62 -4.36
C LEU A 30 4.44 -4.01 -4.96
N ILE A 31 3.34 -4.72 -4.71
CA ILE A 31 3.07 -6.04 -5.30
C ILE A 31 2.84 -5.93 -6.81
N GLN A 32 2.06 -4.95 -7.26
CA GLN A 32 1.77 -4.74 -8.68
C GLN A 32 2.98 -4.32 -9.51
N LEU A 33 3.96 -3.65 -8.88
CA LEU A 33 5.25 -3.32 -9.48
C LEU A 33 6.28 -4.47 -9.42
N ASP A 34 5.91 -5.63 -8.85
CA ASP A 34 6.80 -6.76 -8.52
C ASP A 34 8.00 -6.37 -7.61
N TYR A 35 7.88 -5.25 -6.90
CA TYR A 35 8.88 -4.82 -5.90
C TYR A 35 8.68 -5.50 -4.54
N LEU A 36 7.55 -6.16 -4.34
CA LEU A 36 7.25 -7.02 -3.21
C LEU A 36 6.52 -8.26 -3.73
N THR A 37 6.99 -9.46 -3.41
CA THR A 37 6.25 -10.67 -3.81
C THR A 37 5.10 -10.95 -2.83
N ASN A 38 4.07 -11.68 -3.28
CA ASN A 38 3.02 -12.16 -2.37
C ASN A 38 3.60 -13.04 -1.25
N LYS A 39 4.59 -13.87 -1.57
CA LYS A 39 5.29 -14.70 -0.58
C LYS A 39 5.97 -13.85 0.49
N ASP A 40 6.76 -12.85 0.09
CA ASP A 40 7.46 -11.98 1.04
C ASP A 40 6.49 -11.13 1.87
N TYR A 41 5.39 -10.69 1.24
CA TYR A 41 4.31 -10.03 1.96
C TYR A 41 3.71 -10.95 3.02
N GLU A 42 3.38 -12.20 2.69
CA GLU A 42 2.86 -13.18 3.64
C GLU A 42 3.85 -13.46 4.78
N GLU A 43 5.13 -13.69 4.48
CA GLU A 43 6.18 -13.89 5.47
C GLU A 43 6.26 -12.70 6.45
N TRP A 44 6.17 -11.48 5.94
CA TRP A 44 6.06 -10.27 6.78
C TRP A 44 4.75 -10.23 7.58
N ARG A 45 3.62 -10.59 6.97
CA ARG A 45 2.32 -10.64 7.67
C ARG A 45 2.32 -11.66 8.80
N PHE A 46 3.03 -12.78 8.66
CA PHE A 46 3.23 -13.79 9.72
C PHE A 46 4.35 -13.42 10.70
N GLY A 47 5.02 -12.27 10.54
CA GLY A 47 6.05 -11.80 11.46
C GLY A 47 7.39 -12.51 11.34
N ARG A 48 7.62 -13.26 10.25
CA ARG A 48 8.91 -13.93 9.95
C ARG A 48 9.94 -12.94 9.39
N VAL A 49 9.48 -11.77 8.96
CA VAL A 49 10.31 -10.63 8.52
C VAL A 49 10.11 -9.47 9.48
N ASP A 50 11.22 -8.89 9.96
CA ASP A 50 11.20 -7.83 10.99
C ASP A 50 10.52 -6.53 10.54
N TYR A 51 10.64 -6.19 9.26
CA TYR A 51 10.07 -5.00 8.63
C TYR A 51 9.94 -5.17 7.11
N LEU A 52 8.90 -4.58 6.49
CA LEU A 52 8.55 -4.82 5.09
C LEU A 52 9.66 -4.41 4.10
N GLU A 53 10.30 -3.26 4.31
CA GLU A 53 11.35 -2.75 3.41
C GLU A 53 12.54 -3.71 3.28
N LYS A 54 12.73 -4.63 4.23
CA LYS A 54 13.80 -5.65 4.21
C LYS A 54 13.68 -6.60 3.02
N VAL A 55 12.44 -6.87 2.59
CA VAL A 55 12.13 -7.86 1.55
C VAL A 55 11.64 -7.21 0.25
N CYS A 56 11.64 -5.88 0.18
CA CYS A 56 11.41 -5.17 -1.08
C CYS A 56 12.62 -5.34 -2.01
N LYS A 57 12.37 -5.61 -3.30
CA LYS A 57 13.40 -5.84 -4.33
C LYS A 57 14.06 -4.56 -4.87
N VAL A 58 13.90 -3.43 -4.19
CA VAL A 58 14.39 -2.11 -4.61
C VAL A 58 14.97 -1.33 -3.44
N ASN A 59 15.84 -0.35 -3.73
CA ASN A 59 16.48 0.46 -2.70
C ASN A 59 15.51 1.45 -2.01
N LEU A 60 15.91 1.95 -0.84
CA LEU A 60 15.11 2.86 -0.02
C LEU A 60 14.79 4.19 -0.71
N SER A 61 15.69 4.70 -1.56
CA SER A 61 15.45 5.93 -2.34
C SER A 61 14.25 5.75 -3.27
N LYS A 62 14.13 4.57 -3.90
CA LYS A 62 13.01 4.24 -4.77
C LYS A 62 11.72 4.03 -3.99
N LEU A 63 11.77 3.36 -2.85
CA LEU A 63 10.62 3.21 -1.95
C LEU A 63 10.11 4.56 -1.43
N THR A 64 11.02 5.49 -1.14
CA THR A 64 10.68 6.87 -0.73
C THR A 64 9.95 7.60 -1.85
N LEU A 65 10.43 7.48 -3.10
CA LEU A 65 9.77 8.06 -4.27
C LEU A 65 8.37 7.44 -4.48
N ILE A 66 8.25 6.12 -4.38
CA ILE A 66 6.96 5.41 -4.49
C ILE A 66 5.97 5.96 -3.46
N ASN A 67 6.33 6.01 -2.17
CA ASN A 67 5.44 6.56 -1.13
C ASN A 67 5.03 8.02 -1.40
N LYS A 68 5.93 8.85 -1.92
CA LYS A 68 5.61 10.23 -2.30
C LYS A 68 4.53 10.27 -3.38
N LEU A 69 4.63 9.41 -4.39
CA LEU A 69 3.68 9.36 -5.51
C LEU A 69 2.33 8.75 -5.10
N ILE A 70 2.35 7.70 -4.27
CA ILE A 70 1.15 7.09 -3.68
C ILE A 70 0.40 8.08 -2.79
N ARG A 71 1.09 9.04 -2.16
CA ARG A 71 0.43 10.14 -1.46
C ARG A 71 -0.12 11.19 -2.44
N LYS A 72 0.70 11.62 -3.40
CA LYS A 72 0.39 12.71 -4.33
C LYS A 72 -0.89 12.44 -5.12
N TYR A 73 -0.94 11.37 -5.92
CA TYR A 73 -2.03 11.22 -6.89
C TYR A 73 -3.42 10.99 -6.26
N PRO A 74 -3.59 10.14 -5.24
CA PRO A 74 -4.88 10.04 -4.55
C PRO A 74 -5.32 11.36 -3.90
N THR A 75 -4.37 12.15 -3.38
CA THR A 75 -4.66 13.47 -2.81
C THR A 75 -5.13 14.45 -3.90
N ASP A 76 -4.45 14.46 -5.06
CA ASP A 76 -4.86 15.26 -6.22
C ASP A 76 -6.26 14.86 -6.74
N LEU A 77 -6.65 13.59 -6.54
CA LEU A 77 -7.99 13.06 -6.86
C LEU A 77 -9.04 13.30 -5.76
N GLY A 78 -8.67 13.96 -4.65
CA GLY A 78 -9.57 14.22 -3.53
C GLY A 78 -9.95 12.99 -2.70
N LEU A 79 -9.14 11.93 -2.72
CA LEU A 79 -9.40 10.71 -1.93
C LEU A 79 -9.13 10.96 -0.44
N GLN A 80 -9.94 10.34 0.41
CA GLN A 80 -9.78 10.46 1.86
C GLN A 80 -8.63 9.60 2.36
N SER A 81 -7.71 10.19 3.12
CA SER A 81 -6.68 9.44 3.85
C SER A 81 -7.28 8.71 5.05
N SER A 82 -7.02 7.42 5.16
CA SER A 82 -7.43 6.56 6.29
C SER A 82 -6.23 5.75 6.78
N TRP A 83 -5.91 5.89 8.06
CA TRP A 83 -4.83 5.12 8.66
C TRP A 83 -5.25 3.67 8.84
N THR A 84 -4.40 2.73 8.40
CA THR A 84 -4.65 1.29 8.50
C THR A 84 -3.53 0.61 9.26
N GLY A 85 -3.90 0.00 10.38
CA GLY A 85 -2.97 -0.74 11.21
C GLY A 85 -2.68 -2.15 10.68
N TYR A 86 -1.40 -2.51 10.51
CA TYR A 86 -0.98 -3.85 10.11
C TYR A 86 -0.53 -4.64 11.34
N ASN A 87 -1.34 -5.61 11.77
CA ASN A 87 -1.03 -6.53 12.87
C ASN A 87 -0.71 -7.91 12.35
N GLN A 88 0.27 -8.57 12.95
CA GLN A 88 0.68 -9.93 12.61
C GLN A 88 -0.51 -10.89 12.49
N PHE A 89 -0.50 -11.74 11.46
CA PHE A 89 -1.45 -12.84 11.32
C PHE A 89 -1.10 -13.98 12.28
N GLY A 90 -2.13 -14.61 12.85
CA GLY A 90 -1.99 -15.73 13.78
C GLY A 90 -2.86 -15.59 15.01
N LYS A 91 -3.21 -16.72 15.65
CA LYS A 91 -3.97 -16.73 16.91
C LYS A 91 -3.07 -16.27 18.06
N GLY A 92 -3.55 -15.34 18.88
CA GLY A 92 -2.85 -14.89 20.10
C GLY A 92 -1.74 -13.86 19.89
N THR A 93 -1.39 -13.52 18.64
CA THR A 93 -0.39 -12.50 18.31
C THR A 93 -1.06 -11.20 17.88
N ASN A 94 -1.00 -10.15 18.70
CA ASN A 94 -1.41 -8.78 18.32
C ASN A 94 -0.21 -7.84 18.17
N ARG A 95 0.91 -8.37 17.66
CA ARG A 95 2.11 -7.58 17.44
C ARG A 95 1.90 -6.69 16.22
N ARG A 96 2.08 -5.38 16.40
CA ARG A 96 2.11 -4.41 15.30
C ARG A 96 3.33 -4.68 14.42
N LEU A 97 3.11 -4.79 13.12
CA LEU A 97 4.19 -4.92 12.13
C LEU A 97 4.80 -3.55 11.83
N ARG A 98 6.08 -3.56 11.44
CA ARG A 98 6.79 -2.36 10.99
C ARG A 98 7.03 -2.42 9.50
N PHE A 99 7.02 -1.27 8.86
CA PHE A 99 7.39 -1.15 7.45
C PHE A 99 8.89 -0.92 7.30
N SER A 100 9.46 -0.05 8.12
CA SER A 100 10.86 0.38 8.02
C SER A 100 11.77 -0.21 9.09
N LYS A 101 13.08 -0.22 8.83
CA LYS A 101 14.09 -0.64 9.81
C LYS A 101 14.09 0.26 11.05
N THR A 102 13.93 1.57 10.85
CA THR A 102 14.00 2.58 11.91
C THR A 102 12.73 2.62 12.76
N GLY A 103 11.58 2.24 12.19
CA GLY A 103 10.29 2.44 12.83
C GLY A 103 9.92 3.93 12.95
N ASP A 104 10.47 4.79 12.10
CA ASP A 104 10.18 6.22 12.09
C ASP A 104 8.68 6.45 11.86
N LYS A 105 8.03 7.17 12.78
CA LYS A 105 6.57 7.34 12.78
C LYS A 105 6.05 7.93 11.46
N ASN A 106 6.79 8.80 10.79
CA ASN A 106 6.37 9.38 9.53
C ASN A 106 6.47 8.37 8.38
N ILE A 107 7.52 7.55 8.36
CA ILE A 107 7.64 6.46 7.38
C ILE A 107 6.53 5.45 7.59
N GLU A 108 6.32 5.00 8.83
CA GLU A 108 5.26 4.05 9.18
C GLU A 108 3.88 4.59 8.80
N ALA A 109 3.58 5.88 9.08
CA ALA A 109 2.33 6.53 8.70
C ALA A 109 2.11 6.55 7.18
N ARG A 110 3.16 6.82 6.38
CA ARG A 110 3.04 6.84 4.91
C ARG A 110 2.64 5.48 4.36
N TYR A 111 3.28 4.41 4.80
CA TYR A 111 2.94 3.05 4.36
C TYR A 111 1.57 2.57 4.87
N SER A 112 1.21 2.95 6.09
CA SER A 112 -0.06 2.56 6.71
C SER A 112 -1.26 3.38 6.23
N THR A 113 -1.05 4.47 5.49
CA THR A 113 -2.16 5.28 4.96
C THR A 113 -2.76 4.61 3.72
N HIS A 114 -4.05 4.32 3.79
CA HIS A 114 -4.88 3.97 2.64
C HIS A 114 -5.60 5.22 2.16
N TYR A 115 -5.78 5.35 0.85
CA TYR A 115 -6.55 6.43 0.25
C TYR A 115 -7.84 5.88 -0.30
N ILE A 116 -8.97 6.38 0.19
CA ILE A 116 -10.29 5.79 0.02
C ILE A 116 -11.15 6.68 -0.86
N ASP A 117 -11.79 6.07 -1.86
CA ASP A 117 -12.90 6.64 -2.61
C ASP A 117 -14.21 6.06 -2.07
N ILE A 118 -14.83 6.78 -1.13
CA ILE A 118 -16.06 6.32 -0.45
C ILE A 118 -17.17 6.05 -1.46
N LYS A 119 -17.36 6.97 -2.41
CA LYS A 119 -18.40 6.83 -3.45
C LYS A 119 -18.18 5.55 -4.24
N ARG A 120 -16.93 5.29 -4.64
CA ARG A 120 -16.61 4.07 -5.39
C ARG A 120 -16.80 2.80 -4.55
N ILE A 121 -16.46 2.81 -3.26
CA ILE A 121 -16.71 1.67 -2.38
C ILE A 121 -18.21 1.38 -2.29
N GLU A 122 -19.06 2.40 -2.17
CA GLU A 122 -20.51 2.25 -2.14
C GLU A 122 -21.05 1.66 -3.46
N GLU A 123 -20.59 2.16 -4.61
CA GLU A 123 -20.93 1.59 -5.93
C GLU A 123 -20.54 0.11 -6.07
N LEU A 124 -19.35 -0.28 -5.56
CA LEU A 124 -18.90 -1.67 -5.61
C LEU A 124 -19.73 -2.58 -4.69
N LYS A 125 -20.21 -2.07 -3.55
CA LYS A 125 -21.09 -2.81 -2.64
C LYS A 125 -22.47 -3.03 -3.24
N THR A 126 -23.08 -2.02 -3.87
CA THR A 126 -24.42 -2.14 -4.47
C THR A 126 -24.42 -3.13 -5.65
N LYS A 127 -23.38 -3.10 -6.49
CA LYS A 127 -23.23 -4.06 -7.60
C LYS A 127 -23.17 -5.51 -7.11
N LYS A 128 -22.39 -5.79 -6.04
CA LYS A 128 -22.28 -7.14 -5.47
C LYS A 128 -23.56 -7.65 -4.83
N ALA A 129 -24.40 -6.77 -4.28
CA ALA A 129 -25.66 -7.17 -3.65
C ALA A 129 -26.78 -7.46 -4.66
N GLY A 130 -26.66 -6.97 -5.89
CA GLY A 130 -27.62 -7.21 -6.98
C GLY A 130 -27.23 -8.34 -7.94
N THR A 131 -26.15 -9.09 -7.66
CA THR A 131 -25.73 -10.29 -8.41
C THR A 131 -25.99 -11.53 -7.58
#